data_AF-A0ABD0QI43-F1
#
_entry.id   AF-A0ABD0QI43-F1
#
_cell.length_a   1.000
_cell.length_b   1.000
_cell.length_c   1.000
_cell.angle_alpha   90.00
_cell.angle_beta   90.00
_cell.angle_gamma   90.00
#
_symmetry.space_group_name_H-M   'P 1'
#
loop_
_entity.id
_entity.type
_entity.pdbx_description
1 polymer ?
#
loop_
_entity_poly.entity_id
_entity_poly.type
_entity_poly.pdbx_seq_one_letter_code
_entity_poly.pdbx_strand_id
1 'polypeptide(L)' 'KPRVRLIRKMLPDSQGLQISCLGTGFYPRHINLTLFRDGQPVDDDQITGGEILPSGDGTYQIRKSLVISEEEL' A
#
# COMPACT_ATOMS: atom_id res chain seq x y z
N LYS A 1 8.49 -13.17 9.04
CA LYS A 1 8.71 -11.72 8.87
C LYS A 1 8.18 -11.32 7.49
N PRO A 2 7.23 -10.38 7.38
CA PRO A 2 6.66 -9.98 6.09
C PRO A 2 7.73 -9.41 5.16
N ARG A 3 7.55 -9.60 3.86
CA ARG A 3 8.30 -8.90 2.80
C ARG A 3 7.49 -7.67 2.39
N VAL A 4 8.15 -6.52 2.32
CA VAL A 4 7.51 -5.25 1.95
C VAL A 4 8.10 -4.76 0.64
N ARG A 5 7.24 -4.36 -0.29
CA ARG A 5 7.64 -3.76 -1.57
C ARG A 5 6.85 -2.48 -1.80
N LEU A 6 7.58 -1.42 -2.14
CA LEU A 6 6.98 -0.20 -2.65
C LEU A 6 6.90 -0.29 -4.18
N ILE A 7 5.72 -0.03 -4.73
CA ILE A 7 5.45 -0.02 -6.15
C ILE A 7 4.98 1.38 -6.51
N ARG A 8 5.59 1.97 -7.54
CA ARG A 8 5.24 3.30 -8.04
C ARG A 8 4.66 3.15 -9.44
N LYS A 9 3.54 3.81 -9.71
CA LYS A 9 2.88 3.79 -11.01
C LYS A 9 2.43 5.21 -11.34
N MET A 10 2.94 5.78 -12.44
CA MET A 10 2.38 7.03 -12.98
C MET A 10 0.99 6.76 -13.52
N LEU A 11 0.04 7.62 -13.15
CA LEU A 11 -1.32 7.54 -13.66
C LEU A 11 -1.41 8.25 -15.02
N PRO A 12 -2.28 7.79 -15.93
CA PRO A 12 -2.57 8.51 -17.17
C PRO A 12 -3.11 9.92 -16.90
N ASP A 13 -3.00 10.82 -17.88
CA ASP A 13 -3.67 12.13 -17.90
C ASP A 13 -3.33 13.08 -16.74
N SER A 14 -2.07 13.15 -16.32
CA SER A 14 -1.64 14.08 -15.24
C SER A 14 -2.37 13.88 -13.90
N GLN A 15 -2.96 12.71 -13.69
CA GLN A 15 -3.67 12.37 -12.44
C GLN A 15 -2.71 12.09 -11.26
N GLY A 16 -1.40 12.23 -11.48
CA GLY A 16 -0.37 12.09 -10.47
C GLY A 16 0.27 10.70 -10.38
N LEU A 17 0.78 10.37 -9.20
CA LEU A 17 1.57 9.18 -8.91
C LEU A 17 0.84 8.28 -7.91
N GLN A 18 0.58 7.05 -8.31
CA GLN A 18 0.10 6.02 -7.39
C GLN A 18 1.28 5.31 -6.72
N ILE A 19 1.31 5.39 -5.40
CA ILE A 19 2.22 4.65 -4.53
C ILE A 19 1.45 3.49 -3.90
N SER A 20 1.91 2.26 -4.12
CA SER A 20 1.34 1.06 -3.50
C SER A 20 2.39 0.37 -2.62
N CYS A 21 2.04 0.14 -1.35
CA CYS A 21 2.82 -0.70 -0.44
C CYS A 21 2.21 -2.11 -0.40
N LEU A 22 3.00 -3.11 -0.77
CA LEU A 22 2.62 -4.53 -0.75
C LEU A 22 3.39 -5.25 0.34
N GLY A 23 2.66 -5.76 1.35
CA GLY A 23 3.17 -6.71 2.33
C GLY A 23 2.78 -8.15 1.94
N THR A 24 3.73 -9.08 1.87
CA THR A 24 3.49 -10.50 1.53
C THR A 24 4.23 -11.43 2.48
N GLY A 25 3.84 -12.72 2.49
CA GLY A 25 4.59 -13.76 3.21
C GLY A 25 4.46 -13.69 4.73
N PHE A 26 3.32 -13.16 5.23
CA PHE A 26 3.06 -13.12 6.67
C PHE A 26 2.05 -14.17 7.10
N TYR A 27 2.28 -14.69 8.30
CA TYR A 27 1.44 -15.60 9.06
C TYR A 27 1.81 -15.43 10.54
N PRO A 28 0.87 -15.41 11.49
CA PRO A 28 -0.59 -15.52 11.34
C PRO A 28 -1.20 -14.29 10.62
N ARG A 29 -2.51 -14.35 10.33
CA ARG A 29 -3.24 -13.35 9.50
C ARG A 29 -3.17 -11.92 10.03
N HIS A 30 -3.05 -11.75 11.35
CA HIS A 30 -3.08 -10.44 11.99
C HIS A 30 -1.81 -9.61 11.66
N ILE A 31 -2.00 -8.46 11.00
CA ILE A 31 -0.94 -7.50 10.67
C ILE A 31 -1.51 -6.07 10.58
N ASN A 32 -0.67 -5.07 10.85
CA ASN A 32 -0.97 -3.68 10.56
C ASN A 32 -0.05 -3.17 9.44
N LEU A 33 -0.61 -2.44 8.49
CA LEU A 33 0.14 -1.71 7.47
C LEU A 33 -0.32 -0.24 7.52
N THR A 34 0.64 0.64 7.77
CA THR A 34 0.44 2.09 7.84
C THR A 34 1.32 2.76 6.79
N LEU A 35 0.72 3.61 5.97
CA LEU A 35 1.46 4.47 5.05
C LEU A 35 1.82 5.75 5.77
N PHE A 36 3.05 6.23 5.57
CA PHE A 36 3.51 7.49 6.09
C PHE A 36 3.87 8.43 4.95
N ARG A 37 3.45 9.69 5.07
CA ARG A 37 3.83 10.82 4.21
C ARG A 37 4.48 11.86 5.13
N ASP A 38 5.73 12.23 4.82
CA ASP A 38 6.50 13.22 5.61
C ASP A 38 6.54 12.95 7.12
N GLY A 39 6.61 11.67 7.50
CA GLY A 39 6.66 11.23 8.89
C GLY A 39 5.30 11.20 9.60
N GLN A 40 4.21 11.59 8.93
CA GLN A 40 2.84 11.49 9.44
C GLN A 40 2.08 10.30 8.84
N PRO A 41 1.25 9.61 9.62
CA PRO A 41 0.38 8.57 9.07
C PRO A 41 -0.62 9.19 8.10
N VAL A 42 -0.83 8.51 6.97
CA VAL A 42 -1.85 8.92 5.99
C VAL A 42 -3.21 8.42 6.47
N ASP A 43 -4.22 9.28 6.39
CA ASP A 43 -5.59 8.94 6.78
C ASP A 43 -6.17 7.84 5.89
N ASP A 44 -7.04 7.01 6.47
CA ASP A 44 -7.61 5.85 5.78
C ASP A 44 -8.55 6.24 4.61
N ASP A 45 -9.07 7.47 4.57
CA ASP A 45 -9.91 8.00 3.48
C ASP A 45 -9.12 8.29 2.19
N GLN A 46 -7.84 8.59 2.32
CA GLN A 46 -6.91 8.79 1.20
C GLN A 46 -6.29 7.47 0.70
N ILE A 47 -6.49 6.38 1.46
CA ILE A 47 -5.91 5.08 1.17
C ILE A 47 -6.93 4.18 0.47
N THR A 48 -6.47 3.48 -0.57
CA THR A 48 -7.23 2.43 -1.25
C THR A 48 -6.64 1.04 -0.97
N GLY A 49 -7.51 0.02 -0.95
CA GLY A 49 -7.14 -1.36 -0.62
C GLY A 49 -7.19 -1.62 0.89
N GLY A 50 -6.17 -2.29 1.44
CA GLY A 50 -6.08 -2.64 2.86
C GLY A 50 -6.66 -4.01 3.22
N GLU A 51 -7.33 -4.67 2.28
CA GLU A 51 -7.81 -6.04 2.48
C GLU A 51 -6.64 -7.03 2.60
N ILE A 52 -6.78 -7.97 3.54
CA ILE A 52 -5.86 -9.08 3.70
C ILE A 52 -6.35 -10.26 2.87
N LEU A 53 -5.58 -10.62 1.85
CA LEU A 53 -5.87 -11.69 0.90
C LEU A 53 -4.93 -12.90 1.12
N PRO A 54 -5.37 -14.13 0.82
CA PRO A 54 -4.49 -15.29 0.83
C PRO A 54 -3.49 -15.25 -0.34
N SER A 55 -2.25 -15.70 -0.11
CA SER A 55 -1.20 -15.77 -1.15
C SER A 55 -1.12 -17.13 -1.87
N GLY A 56 -1.86 -18.15 -1.40
CA GLY A 56 -1.90 -19.49 -2.00
C GLY A 56 -0.79 -20.44 -1.54
N ASP A 57 0.18 -19.96 -0.76
CA ASP A 57 1.30 -20.73 -0.20
C ASP A 57 1.17 -20.95 1.33
N GLY A 58 -0.03 -20.75 1.87
CA GLY A 58 -0.30 -20.78 3.31
C GLY A 58 0.01 -19.46 4.05
N THR A 59 0.45 -18.43 3.33
CA THR A 59 0.65 -17.08 3.89
C THR A 59 -0.41 -16.09 3.37
N TYR A 60 -0.34 -14.86 3.88
CA TYR A 60 -1.22 -13.76 3.52
C TYR A 60 -0.45 -12.61 2.87
N GLN A 61 -1.21 -11.77 2.17
CA GLN A 61 -0.77 -10.51 1.57
C GLN A 61 -1.73 -9.36 1.90
N ILE A 62 -1.22 -8.13 1.91
CA ILE A 62 -1.98 -6.90 2.09
C ILE A 62 -1.40 -5.83 1.17
N ARG A 63 -2.25 -5.00 0.57
CA ARG A 63 -1.85 -3.88 -0.27
C ARG A 63 -2.61 -2.63 0.12
N LYS A 64 -1.91 -1.57 0.51
CA LYS A 64 -2.49 -0.21 0.62
C LYS A 64 -1.88 0.68 -0.45
N SER A 65 -2.69 1.53 -1.07
CA SER A 65 -2.23 2.47 -2.09
C SER A 65 -2.71 3.89 -1.80
N LEU A 66 -1.91 4.86 -2.22
CA LEU A 66 -2.17 6.29 -2.11
C LEU A 66 -1.91 6.90 -3.49
N VAL A 67 -2.77 7.83 -3.91
CA VAL A 67 -2.51 8.69 -5.07
C VAL A 67 -1.98 10.02 -4.55
N ILE A 68 -0.89 10.48 -5.14
CA ILE A 68 -0.28 11.79 -4.91
C ILE A 68 -0.55 12.59 -6.17
N SER A 69 -1.18 13.76 -6.08
CA SER A 69 -1.46 14.58 -7.26
C SER A 69 -0.17 15.14 -7.85
N GLU A 70 -0.20 15.59 -9.12
CA GLU A 70 0.95 16.21 -9.76
C GLU A 70 1.35 17.55 -9.08
N GLU A 71 0.40 18.24 -8.45
CA GLU A 71 0.65 19.46 -7.66
C GLU A 71 1.46 19.20 -6.37
N GLU A 72 1.43 17.98 -5.86
CA GLU A 72 2.12 17.54 -4.65
C GLU A 72 3.47 16.86 -4.93
N LEU A 73 3.86 16.71 -6.20
CA LEU A 73 5.03 15.95 -6.65
C LEU A 73 6.26 16.86 -6.86
#